data_AF-A0A9D3LZF3-F1
#
_entry.id   AF-A0A9D3LZF3-F1
#
_cell.length_a   1.000
_cell.length_b   1.000
_cell.length_c   1.000
_cell.angle_alpha   90.00
_cell.angle_beta   90.00
_cell.angle_gamma   90.00
#
_symmetry.space_group_name_H-M   'P 1'
#
loop_
_entity.id
_entity.type
_entity.pdbx_description
1 polymer ?
#
loop_
_entity_poly.entity_id
_entity_poly.type
_entity_poly.pdbx_seq_one_letter_code
_entity_poly.pdbx_strand_id
1 'polypeptide(L)'
;MLKISICLALLLYGIMPHHADGHPMAVAVATDGPESCCFKFFKGRIPSANIVTITKIYSDCPHQGFIVKTVKEKSFCVDAEYFN
;
A
#
# COMPACT_ATOMS: atom_id res chain seq x y z
N MET A 1 4.86 -48.28 -12.75
CA MET A 1 3.60 -47.52 -12.58
C MET A 1 3.70 -46.40 -11.54
N LEU A 2 4.46 -46.57 -10.45
CA LEU A 2 4.61 -45.55 -9.40
C LEU A 2 5.32 -44.24 -9.84
N LYS A 3 6.24 -44.30 -10.82
CA LYS A 3 6.93 -43.12 -11.38
C LYS A 3 5.99 -42.11 -12.07
N ILE A 4 4.94 -42.59 -12.73
CA ILE A 4 3.95 -41.73 -13.42
C ILE A 4 3.12 -40.94 -12.40
N SER A 5 2.82 -41.56 -11.24
CA SER A 5 2.10 -40.91 -10.14
C SER A 5 2.89 -39.75 -9.54
N ILE A 6 4.22 -39.86 -9.46
CA ILE A 6 5.10 -38.84 -8.88
C ILE A 6 5.17 -37.60 -9.80
N CYS A 7 5.23 -37.81 -11.12
CA CYS A 7 5.22 -36.72 -12.10
C CYS A 7 3.91 -35.91 -12.06
N LEU A 8 2.76 -36.59 -11.91
CA LEU A 8 1.46 -35.92 -11.85
C LEU A 8 1.31 -35.06 -10.60
N ALA A 9 1.83 -35.54 -9.46
CA ALA A 9 1.81 -34.79 -8.20
C ALA A 9 2.70 -33.54 -8.22
N LEU A 10 3.87 -33.59 -8.88
CA LEU A 10 4.77 -32.44 -9.04
C LEU A 10 4.19 -31.34 -9.94
N LEU A 11 3.45 -31.71 -10.99
CA LEU A 11 2.78 -30.76 -11.87
C LEU A 11 1.63 -30.01 -11.16
N LEU A 12 0.98 -30.65 -10.19
CA LEU A 12 -0.08 -30.03 -9.38
C LEU A 12 0.47 -29.17 -8.23
N TYR A 13 1.68 -29.46 -7.72
CA TYR A 13 2.33 -28.64 -6.70
C TYR A 13 2.95 -27.35 -7.27
N GLY A 14 3.18 -27.28 -8.58
CA GLY A 14 3.73 -26.11 -9.28
C GLY A 14 2.73 -25.00 -9.61
N ILE A 15 1.45 -25.17 -9.29
CA ILE A 15 0.39 -24.16 -9.52
C ILE A 15 -0.09 -23.49 -8.23
N MET A 16 0.67 -23.57 -7.14
CA MET A 16 0.46 -22.66 -6.03
C MET A 16 1.03 -21.31 -6.47
N PRO A 17 0.22 -20.27 -6.75
CA PRO A 17 0.75 -18.93 -6.70
C PRO A 17 1.31 -18.82 -5.29
N HIS A 18 2.61 -18.66 -5.18
CA HIS A 18 3.19 -18.01 -4.05
C HIS A 18 2.44 -16.68 -3.94
N HIS A 19 1.37 -16.65 -3.16
CA HIS A 19 1.02 -15.48 -2.38
C HIS A 19 2.16 -15.34 -1.37
N ALA A 20 3.33 -14.96 -1.91
CA ALA A 20 4.19 -14.11 -1.18
C ALA A 20 3.33 -12.91 -0.88
N ASP A 21 3.03 -12.67 0.38
CA ASP A 21 2.74 -11.36 0.93
C ASP A 21 3.97 -10.43 0.75
N GLY A 22 4.69 -10.56 -0.37
CA GLY A 22 5.61 -9.60 -0.91
C GLY A 22 4.75 -8.55 -1.57
N HIS A 23 4.34 -7.57 -0.77
CA HIS A 23 4.03 -6.26 -1.29
C HIS A 23 5.11 -5.92 -2.33
N PRO A 24 4.78 -5.74 -3.62
CA PRO A 24 5.76 -5.15 -4.50
C PRO A 24 6.12 -3.82 -3.83
N MET A 25 7.40 -3.56 -3.64
CA MET A 25 7.89 -2.22 -3.31
C MET A 25 7.51 -1.33 -4.49
N ALA A 26 6.26 -0.90 -4.49
CA ALA A 26 5.69 -0.06 -5.50
C ALA A 26 6.41 1.27 -5.36
N VAL A 27 7.11 1.63 -6.43
CA VAL A 27 7.38 3.02 -6.75
C VAL A 27 6.11 3.79 -6.42
N ALA A 28 6.20 4.78 -5.53
CA ALA A 28 5.07 5.58 -5.10
C ALA A 28 4.48 6.34 -6.30
N VAL A 29 3.64 5.67 -7.07
CA VAL A 29 2.74 6.25 -8.05
C VAL A 29 1.43 6.40 -7.30
N ALA A 30 1.08 7.64 -6.98
CA ALA A 30 -0.24 7.97 -6.50
C ALA A 30 -1.24 7.64 -7.61
N THR A 31 -1.84 6.45 -7.57
CA THR A 31 -2.92 6.05 -8.44
C THR A 31 -4.24 6.54 -7.84
N ASP A 32 -4.95 7.34 -8.63
CA ASP A 32 -6.30 7.81 -8.38
C ASP A 32 -7.27 6.62 -8.56
N GLY A 33 -7.57 5.91 -7.46
CA GLY A 33 -8.46 4.75 -7.38
C GLY A 33 -8.82 4.46 -5.91
N PRO A 34 -9.86 3.64 -5.60
CA PRO A 34 -10.45 3.48 -4.26
C PRO A 34 -9.58 2.67 -3.28
N GLU A 35 -8.28 2.94 -3.24
CA GLU A 35 -7.22 2.15 -2.60
C GLU A 35 -6.47 2.98 -1.54
N SER A 36 -7.11 3.98 -0.93
CA SER A 36 -6.44 5.04 -0.16
C SER A 36 -5.93 4.62 1.23
N CYS A 37 -5.52 3.36 1.43
CA CYS A 37 -4.89 2.93 2.66
C CYS A 37 -3.39 3.27 2.66
N CYS A 38 -2.90 3.77 3.79
CA CYS A 38 -1.47 4.06 3.98
C CYS A 38 -0.81 2.99 4.84
N PHE A 39 0.29 2.43 4.34
CA PHE A 39 1.13 1.48 5.07
C PHE A 39 2.44 2.09 5.56
N LYS A 40 2.77 3.30 5.07
CA LYS A 40 3.97 4.05 5.47
C LYS A 40 3.62 5.50 5.71
N PHE A 41 4.05 6.02 6.85
CA PHE A 41 3.75 7.38 7.28
C PHE A 41 4.99 8.28 7.24
N PHE A 42 4.78 9.51 6.76
CA PHE A 42 5.78 10.56 6.73
C PHE A 42 5.94 11.17 8.13
N LYS A 43 7.17 11.16 8.65
CA LYS A 43 7.50 11.69 9.98
C LYS A 43 8.07 13.11 9.96
N GLY A 44 8.25 13.70 8.77
CA GLY A 44 8.76 15.06 8.62
C GLY A 44 7.67 16.13 8.73
N ARG A 45 8.05 17.40 8.69
CA ARG A 45 7.08 18.51 8.62
C ARG A 45 6.75 18.87 7.17
N ILE A 46 5.47 18.95 6.88
CA ILE A 46 4.90 19.50 5.65
C ILE A 46 4.57 20.95 5.98
N PRO A 47 5.21 21.94 5.34
CA PRO A 47 4.85 23.34 5.55
C PRO A 47 3.38 23.54 5.18
N SER A 48 2.58 24.11 6.10
CA SER A 48 1.14 24.32 5.91
C SER A 48 0.83 25.12 4.65
N ALA A 49 1.69 26.09 4.31
CA ALA A 49 1.60 26.89 3.09
C ALA A 49 1.64 26.07 1.79
N ASN A 50 2.14 24.83 1.84
CA ASN A 50 2.23 23.95 0.68
C ASN A 50 1.10 22.92 0.62
N ILE A 51 0.19 22.87 1.59
CA ILE A 51 -0.91 21.89 1.65
C ILE A 51 -2.07 22.39 0.78
N VAL A 52 -2.52 21.55 -0.15
CA VAL A 52 -3.66 21.82 -1.04
C VAL A 52 -4.89 21.05 -0.61
N THR A 53 -4.71 19.79 -0.18
CA THR A 53 -5.82 18.93 0.21
C THR A 53 -5.39 17.98 1.31
N ILE A 54 -6.31 17.72 2.22
CA ILE A 54 -6.16 16.72 3.27
C ILE A 54 -7.35 15.78 3.13
N THR A 55 -7.08 14.52 2.82
CA THR A 55 -8.11 13.49 2.67
C THR A 55 -7.96 12.49 3.80
N LYS A 56 -9.04 12.22 4.53
CA LYS A 56 -9.02 11.18 5.55
C LYS A 56 -8.89 9.80 4.89
N ILE A 57 -8.03 8.95 5.44
CA ILE A 57 -7.95 7.55 5.06
C ILE A 57 -9.28 6.86 5.46
N TYR A 58 -9.72 5.87 4.68
CA TYR A 58 -10.94 5.11 5.00
C TYR A 58 -10.83 4.41 6.37
N SER A 59 -11.96 4.28 7.06
CA SER A 59 -12.05 3.59 8.36
C SER A 59 -11.62 2.13 8.28
N ASP A 60 -11.77 1.53 7.11
CA ASP A 60 -11.55 0.10 6.89
C ASP A 60 -10.06 -0.23 6.68
N CYS A 61 -9.20 0.80 6.64
CA CYS A 61 -7.76 0.64 6.58
C CYS A 61 -7.18 0.24 7.95
N PRO A 62 -6.15 -0.62 7.99
CA PRO A 62 -5.53 -1.09 9.22
C PRO A 62 -4.84 0.03 10.03
N HIS A 63 -4.46 1.12 9.36
CA HIS A 63 -3.87 2.29 9.98
C HIS A 63 -4.68 3.53 9.61
N GLN A 64 -5.00 4.33 10.62
CA GLN A 64 -5.78 5.55 10.48
C GLN A 64 -4.87 6.76 10.31
N GLY A 65 -5.31 7.74 9.53
CA GLY A 65 -4.53 8.93 9.24
C GLY A 65 -5.10 9.74 8.08
N PHE A 66 -4.23 10.50 7.43
CA PHE A 66 -4.60 11.41 6.35
C PHE A 66 -3.62 11.31 5.17
N ILE A 67 -4.13 11.58 3.97
CA ILE A 67 -3.35 11.80 2.77
C ILE A 67 -3.31 13.31 2.53
N VAL A 68 -2.12 13.89 2.61
CA VAL A 68 -1.85 15.31 2.41
C VAL A 68 -1.30 15.52 1.02
N LYS A 69 -2.07 16.16 0.13
CA LYS A 69 -1.62 16.58 -1.19
C LYS A 69 -1.04 17.98 -1.12
N THR A 70 0.16 18.15 -1.65
CA THR A 70 0.87 19.43 -1.67
C THR A 70 0.83 20.13 -3.03
N VAL A 71 1.16 21.42 -3.07
CA VAL A 71 1.23 22.24 -4.29
C VAL A 71 2.19 21.69 -5.34
N LYS A 72 3.17 20.86 -4.94
CA LYS A 72 4.10 20.17 -5.84
C LYS A 72 3.56 18.83 -6.36
N GLU A 73 2.25 18.62 -6.24
CA GLU A 73 1.54 17.38 -6.56
C GLU A 73 2.06 16.13 -5.82
N LYS A 74 2.84 16.32 -4.75
CA LYS A 74 3.29 15.23 -3.88
C LYS A 74 2.22 14.94 -2.83
N SER A 75 1.87 13.67 -2.70
CA SER A 75 0.98 13.15 -1.67
C SER A 75 1.79 12.48 -0.56
N PHE A 76 1.44 12.77 0.70
CA PHE A 76 2.07 12.19 1.88
C PHE A 76 1.02 11.55 2.78
N CYS A 77 1.26 10.32 3.20
CA CYS A 77 0.52 9.71 4.30
C CYS A 77 1.03 10.26 5.62
N VAL A 78 0.16 10.78 6.46
CA VAL A 78 0.48 11.26 7.81
C VAL A 78 -0.42 10.59 8.85
N ASP A 79 0.14 10.23 9.99
CA ASP A 79 -0.60 9.57 11.06
C ASP A 79 -1.68 10.50 11.63
N ALA A 80 -2.70 9.94 12.29
CA ALA A 80 -3.78 10.74 12.88
C ALA A 80 -3.31 11.79 13.91
N GLU A 81 -2.17 11.55 14.58
CA GLU A 81 -1.57 12.44 15.57
C GLU A 81 -0.77 13.61 14.96
N TYR A 82 -0.60 13.65 13.64
CA TYR A 82 0.28 14.61 12.96
C TYR A 82 -0.07 16.09 13.18
N PHE A 83 -1.36 16.39 13.41
CA PHE A 83 -1.89 17.75 13.54
C PHE A 83 -2.20 18.16 14.99
N ASN A 84 -1.85 17.32 15.96
CA ASN A 84 -2.00 17.59 17.39
C ASN A 84 -0.79 18.37 17.91
#